data_AF-A0AAN8J1S1-F1
#
_entry.id   AF-A0AAN8J1S1-F1
#
_cell.length_a   1.000
_cell.length_b   1.000
_cell.length_c   1.000
_cell.angle_alpha   90.00
_cell.angle_beta   90.00
_cell.angle_gamma   90.00
#
_symmetry.space_group_name_H-M   'P 1'
#
loop_
_entity.id
_entity.type
_entity.pdbx_description
1 polymer ?
#
loop_
_entity_poly.entity_id
_entity_poly.type
_entity_poly.pdbx_seq_one_letter_code
_entity_poly.pdbx_strand_id
1 'polypeptide(L)'
;MAEGRSVSDMDVDDVIAMFPKIDPFLIRKWHYAFYTFFDLIGNNVIEWKDFQSLIDAIGAVRGEGSEDHVAAKVSLTKVWKSMTDTMKKDVEDEVKSTSSWKLHVHSSKPCDNRKTEKVLF
;
A
#
# COMPACT_ATOMS: atom_id res chain seq x y z
N MET A 1 17.73 -15.45 -30.83
CA MET A 1 16.38 -15.55 -30.22
C MET A 1 16.48 -14.82 -28.89
N ALA A 2 15.91 -13.61 -28.81
CA ALA A 2 15.89 -12.83 -27.58
C ALA A 2 14.60 -13.18 -26.85
N GLU A 3 14.70 -14.00 -25.81
CA GLU A 3 13.58 -14.29 -24.92
C GLU A 3 13.20 -12.98 -24.20
N GLY A 4 11.94 -12.59 -24.35
CA GLY A 4 11.40 -11.44 -23.65
C GLY A 4 11.47 -11.67 -22.15
N ARG A 5 12.15 -10.78 -21.43
CA ARG A 5 11.99 -10.67 -19.98
C ARG A 5 10.51 -10.39 -19.71
N SER A 6 9.82 -11.34 -19.08
CA SER A 6 8.57 -11.04 -18.39
C SER A 6 8.86 -9.93 -17.37
N VAL A 7 7.95 -8.98 -17.25
CA VAL A 7 8.01 -7.87 -16.28
C VAL A 7 7.72 -8.42 -14.88
N SER A 8 8.53 -9.37 -14.42
CA SER A 8 8.35 -10.10 -13.18
C SER A 8 9.61 -9.93 -12.35
N ASP A 9 9.42 -9.23 -11.23
CA ASP A 9 10.36 -8.91 -10.15
C ASP A 9 11.54 -8.02 -10.54
N MET A 10 11.41 -6.71 -10.25
CA MET A 10 12.62 -5.88 -10.12
C MET A 10 13.43 -6.46 -8.95
N ASP A 11 14.68 -6.81 -9.22
CA ASP A 11 15.58 -7.29 -8.18
C ASP A 11 15.72 -6.22 -7.09
N VAL A 12 15.72 -6.63 -5.82
CA VAL A 12 15.78 -5.68 -4.70
C VAL A 12 17.06 -4.85 -4.74
N ASP A 13 18.14 -5.41 -5.30
CA ASP A 13 19.40 -4.70 -5.48
C ASP A 13 19.31 -3.63 -6.58
N ASP A 14 18.51 -3.84 -7.63
CA ASP A 14 18.18 -2.78 -8.61
C ASP A 14 17.40 -1.64 -7.94
N VAL A 15 16.46 -1.97 -7.04
CA VAL A 15 15.70 -0.96 -6.27
C VAL A 15 16.60 -0.20 -5.32
N ILE A 16 17.54 -0.87 -4.65
CA ILE A 16 18.53 -0.22 -3.78
C ILE A 16 19.38 0.77 -4.59
N ALA A 17 19.84 0.38 -5.78
CA ALA A 17 20.63 1.23 -6.66
C ALA A 17 19.88 2.49 -7.10
N MET A 18 18.55 2.42 -7.27
CA MET A 18 17.71 3.59 -7.62
C MET A 18 17.57 4.60 -6.47
N PHE A 19 17.70 4.17 -5.22
CA PHE A 19 17.51 5.02 -4.03
C PHE A 19 18.75 5.07 -3.13
N PRO A 20 19.91 5.57 -3.62
CA PRO A 20 21.19 5.51 -2.90
C PRO A 20 21.24 6.34 -1.61
N LYS A 21 20.23 7.20 -1.37
CA LYS A 21 20.11 8.03 -0.17
C LYS A 21 19.29 7.37 0.94
N ILE A 22 18.64 6.26 0.65
CA ILE A 22 17.85 5.49 1.62
C ILE A 22 18.70 4.30 2.04
N ASP A 23 18.69 3.99 3.34
CA ASP A 23 19.39 2.82 3.86
C ASP A 23 18.89 1.54 3.13
N PRO A 24 19.78 0.72 2.54
CA PRO A 24 19.41 -0.51 1.85
C PRO A 24 18.56 -1.47 2.70
N PHE A 25 18.76 -1.49 4.01
CA PHE A 25 17.97 -2.30 4.94
C PHE A 25 16.50 -1.85 4.97
N LEU A 26 16.23 -0.55 4.88
CA LEU A 26 14.86 -0.02 4.83
C LEU A 26 14.18 -0.40 3.52
N ILE A 27 14.92 -0.33 2.41
CA ILE A 27 14.41 -0.73 1.09
C ILE A 27 14.04 -2.22 1.10
N ARG A 28 14.91 -3.09 1.64
CA ARG A 28 14.63 -4.53 1.78
C ARG A 28 13.40 -4.80 2.64
N LYS A 29 13.23 -4.06 3.74
CA LYS A 29 12.03 -4.16 4.59
C LYS A 29 10.75 -3.80 3.84
N TRP A 30 10.74 -2.68 3.13
CA TRP A 30 9.56 -2.26 2.37
C TRP A 30 9.27 -3.18 1.20
N HIS A 31 10.31 -3.64 0.49
CA HIS A 31 10.19 -4.64 -0.56
C HIS A 31 9.55 -5.93 -0.01
N TYR A 32 10.06 -6.46 1.10
CA TYR A 32 9.46 -7.63 1.75
C TYR A 32 8.00 -7.39 2.16
N ALA A 33 7.70 -6.25 2.77
CA ALA A 33 6.35 -5.91 3.20
C ALA A 33 5.37 -5.82 2.02
N PHE A 34 5.82 -5.26 0.89
CA PHE A 34 5.04 -5.15 -0.33
C PHE A 34 4.52 -6.52 -0.80
N TYR A 35 5.42 -7.45 -1.09
CA TYR A 35 5.05 -8.77 -1.62
C TYR A 35 4.37 -9.67 -0.59
N THR A 36 4.65 -9.47 0.71
CA THR A 36 4.07 -10.34 1.76
C THR A 36 2.66 -9.92 2.16
N PHE A 37 2.37 -8.61 2.18
CA PHE A 37 1.14 -8.10 2.81
C PHE A 37 0.25 -7.26 1.89
N PHE A 38 0.76 -6.75 0.77
CA PHE A 38 0.02 -5.80 -0.06
C PHE A 38 -0.27 -6.32 -1.47
N ASP A 39 0.62 -7.10 -2.07
CA ASP A 39 0.40 -7.76 -3.37
C ASP A 39 -0.11 -9.20 -3.14
N LEU A 40 -1.37 -9.31 -2.72
CA LEU A 40 -1.97 -10.59 -2.37
C LEU A 40 -2.35 -11.41 -3.60
N ILE A 41 -2.55 -10.76 -4.74
CA ILE A 41 -2.84 -11.42 -6.01
C ILE A 41 -1.58 -11.75 -6.84
N GLY A 42 -0.41 -11.29 -6.41
CA GLY A 42 0.89 -11.62 -7.01
C GLY A 42 1.10 -11.02 -8.40
N ASN A 43 0.57 -9.83 -8.65
CA ASN A 43 0.71 -9.13 -9.93
C ASN A 43 1.70 -7.95 -9.89
N ASN A 44 2.43 -7.81 -8.78
CA ASN A 44 3.43 -6.77 -8.53
C ASN A 44 2.83 -5.35 -8.50
N VAL A 45 1.53 -5.23 -8.23
CA VAL A 45 0.79 -3.97 -8.12
C VAL A 45 -0.12 -4.04 -6.90
N ILE A 46 -0.29 -2.91 -6.19
CA ILE A 46 -1.31 -2.81 -5.14
C ILE A 46 -2.56 -2.22 -5.77
N GLU A 47 -3.62 -3.01 -5.82
CA GLU A 47 -4.91 -2.65 -6.38
C GLU A 47 -6.03 -2.88 -5.36
N TRP A 48 -7.22 -2.33 -5.62
CA TRP A 48 -8.39 -2.62 -4.78
C TRP A 48 -8.66 -4.13 -4.66
N LYS A 49 -8.31 -4.92 -5.68
CA LYS A 49 -8.48 -6.37 -5.69
C LYS A 49 -7.67 -7.08 -4.60
N ASP A 50 -6.51 -6.55 -4.20
CA ASP A 50 -5.76 -7.09 -3.05
C ASP A 50 -6.54 -6.91 -1.75
N PHE A 51 -7.08 -5.71 -1.54
CA PHE A 51 -7.91 -5.40 -0.39
C PHE A 51 -9.20 -6.22 -0.36
N GLN A 52 -9.82 -6.43 -1.53
CA GLN A 52 -10.99 -7.29 -1.66
C GLN A 52 -10.64 -8.75 -1.31
N SER A 53 -9.49 -9.26 -1.78
CA SER A 53 -9.03 -10.60 -1.45
C SER A 53 -8.81 -10.78 0.06
N LEU A 54 -8.31 -9.74 0.74
CA LEU A 54 -8.17 -9.75 2.20
C LEU A 54 -9.53 -9.72 2.93
N ILE A 55 -10.48 -8.91 2.45
CA ILE A 55 -11.85 -8.88 2.97
C ILE A 55 -12.51 -10.25 2.86
N ASP A 56 -12.39 -10.88 1.69
CA ASP A 56 -12.99 -12.18 1.40
C ASP A 56 -12.35 -13.28 2.26
N ALA A 57 -11.02 -13.22 2.48
CA ALA A 57 -10.32 -14.11 3.40
C ALA A 57 -10.80 -13.95 4.85
N ILE A 58 -11.05 -12.72 5.31
CA ILE A 58 -11.62 -12.47 6.64
C ILE A 58 -13.06 -13.02 6.71
N GLY A 59 -13.88 -12.82 5.67
CA GLY A 59 -15.22 -13.39 5.57
C GLY A 59 -15.22 -14.91 5.64
N ALA A 60 -14.29 -15.57 4.93
CA ALA A 60 -14.14 -17.02 4.96
C ALA A 60 -13.74 -17.57 6.33
N VAL A 61 -12.93 -16.84 7.10
CA VAL A 61 -12.45 -17.27 8.43
C VAL A 61 -13.43 -16.94 9.57
N ARG A 62 -14.07 -15.76 9.52
CA ARG A 62 -14.91 -15.22 10.60
C ARG A 62 -16.41 -15.35 10.34
N GLY A 63 -16.80 -15.72 9.13
CA GLY A 63 -18.18 -15.83 8.67
C GLY A 63 -18.58 -14.66 7.79
N GLU A 64 -19.25 -14.97 6.68
CA GLU A 64 -19.79 -13.98 5.75
C GLU A 64 -20.81 -13.08 6.45
N GLY A 65 -20.63 -11.76 6.43
CA GLY A 65 -21.50 -10.81 7.13
C GLY A 65 -21.34 -10.76 8.65
N SER A 66 -20.35 -11.44 9.23
CA SER A 66 -19.95 -11.27 10.63
C SER A 66 -19.55 -9.82 10.94
N GLU A 67 -19.58 -9.45 12.22
CA GLU A 67 -19.12 -8.14 12.69
C GLU A 67 -17.69 -7.83 12.22
N ASP A 68 -16.78 -8.81 12.33
CA ASP A 68 -15.40 -8.71 11.86
C ASP A 68 -15.33 -8.49 10.34
N HIS A 69 -16.13 -9.21 9.56
CA HIS A 69 -16.17 -9.03 8.10
C HIS A 69 -16.70 -7.63 7.73
N VAL A 70 -17.77 -7.17 8.35
CA VAL A 70 -18.32 -5.82 8.08
C VAL A 70 -17.32 -4.73 8.50
N ALA A 71 -16.68 -4.89 9.66
CA ALA A 71 -15.64 -3.98 10.13
C ALA A 71 -14.43 -3.95 9.18
N ALA A 72 -14.00 -5.12 8.66
CA ALA A 72 -12.94 -5.22 7.67
C ALA A 72 -13.31 -4.51 6.37
N LYS A 73 -14.52 -4.73 5.83
CA LYS A 73 -15.05 -4.03 4.64
C LYS A 73 -14.94 -2.51 4.80
N VAL A 74 -15.44 -1.97 5.91
CA VAL A 74 -15.41 -0.53 6.16
C VAL A 74 -13.98 -0.01 6.31
N SER A 75 -13.15 -0.71 7.08
CA SER A 75 -11.81 -0.23 7.43
C SER A 75 -10.86 -0.29 6.23
N LEU A 76 -10.84 -1.41 5.51
CA LEU A 76 -9.97 -1.60 4.35
C LEU A 76 -10.37 -0.69 3.18
N THR A 77 -11.67 -0.41 3.00
CA THR A 77 -12.12 0.63 2.05
C THR A 77 -11.58 2.00 2.41
N LYS A 78 -11.60 2.38 3.69
CA LYS A 78 -11.06 3.68 4.14
C LYS A 78 -9.55 3.77 3.96
N VAL A 79 -8.83 2.69 4.27
CA VAL A 79 -7.37 2.63 4.06
C VAL A 79 -7.04 2.80 2.58
N TRP A 80 -7.72 2.07 1.69
CA TRP A 80 -7.52 2.21 0.25
C TRP A 80 -7.72 3.65 -0.22
N LYS A 81 -8.85 4.27 0.14
CA LYS A 81 -9.13 5.69 -0.18
C LYS A 81 -8.05 6.62 0.35
N SER A 82 -7.64 6.46 1.61
CA SER A 82 -6.58 7.30 2.19
C SER A 82 -5.24 7.12 1.46
N MET A 83 -4.92 5.91 1.00
CA MET A 83 -3.71 5.63 0.23
C MET A 83 -3.77 6.30 -1.15
N THR A 84 -4.90 6.18 -1.87
CA THR A 84 -5.08 6.82 -3.18
C THR A 84 -5.02 8.34 -3.08
N ASP A 85 -5.68 8.92 -2.08
CA ASP A 85 -5.68 10.38 -1.82
C ASP A 85 -4.27 10.91 -1.54
N THR A 86 -3.51 10.21 -0.69
CA THR A 86 -2.12 10.58 -0.35
C THR A 86 -1.21 10.53 -1.57
N MET A 87 -1.48 9.60 -2.49
CA MET A 87 -0.75 9.46 -3.74
C MET A 87 -1.22 10.43 -4.84
N LYS A 88 -2.23 11.28 -4.55
CA LYS A 88 -2.89 12.16 -5.54
C LYS A 88 -3.35 11.40 -6.79
N LYS A 89 -3.84 10.17 -6.60
CA LYS A 89 -4.47 9.39 -7.66
C LYS A 89 -5.97 9.58 -7.55
N ASP A 90 -6.62 9.98 -8.64
CA ASP A 90 -8.07 10.15 -8.66
C ASP A 90 -8.75 8.80 -8.39
N VAL A 91 -9.73 8.80 -7.49
CA VAL A 91 -10.45 7.59 -7.03
C VAL A 91 -11.38 7.04 -8.12
N GLU A 92 -11.62 7.82 -9.18
CA GLU A 92 -12.36 7.42 -10.39
C GLU A 92 -11.45 6.83 -11.49
N ASP A 93 -10.12 6.86 -11.34
CA ASP A 93 -9.20 6.08 -12.18
C ASP A 93 -9.19 4.63 -11.71
N GLU A 94 -10.31 3.95 -11.90
CA GLU A 94 -10.31 2.49 -12.00
C GLU A 94 -9.23 2.08 -13.02
N VAL A 95 -8.43 1.07 -12.65
CA VAL A 95 -8.00 0.06 -13.64
C VAL A 95 -7.25 0.66 -14.84
N LYS A 96 -5.96 0.97 -14.69
CA LYS A 96 -4.95 0.79 -15.76
C LYS A 96 -3.52 1.09 -15.31
N SER A 97 -2.76 0.00 -15.24
CA SER A 97 -1.53 -0.20 -16.00
C SER A 97 -0.38 0.80 -15.81
N THR A 98 0.68 0.24 -15.21
CA THR A 98 2.09 0.42 -15.57
C THR A 98 2.77 1.76 -15.34
N SER A 99 3.87 1.66 -14.58
CA SER A 99 5.02 2.57 -14.55
C SER A 99 4.77 4.01 -14.08
N SER A 100 4.72 4.20 -12.76
CA SER A 100 5.46 5.27 -12.08
C SER A 100 5.15 5.27 -10.58
N TRP A 101 5.88 4.45 -9.80
CA TRP A 101 6.12 4.78 -8.39
C TRP A 101 7.16 5.90 -8.32
N LYS A 102 6.75 7.13 -8.61
CA LYS A 102 7.50 8.31 -8.17
C LYS A 102 6.95 8.70 -6.81
N LEU A 103 7.56 8.15 -5.76
CA LEU A 103 7.41 8.63 -4.40
C LEU A 103 7.74 10.12 -4.38
N HIS A 104 6.72 10.96 -4.34
CA HIS A 104 6.85 12.38 -4.01
C HIS A 104 7.04 12.48 -2.50
N VAL A 105 8.22 12.07 -1.99
CA VAL A 105 8.63 12.44 -0.64
C VAL A 105 9.08 13.89 -0.69
N HIS A 106 8.11 14.80 -0.62
CA HIS A 106 8.36 16.19 -0.22
C HIS A 106 7.79 16.37 1.19
N SER A 107 8.71 16.31 2.15
CA SER A 107 8.73 17.08 3.39
C SER A 107 7.36 17.42 3.97
N SER A 108 6.80 16.49 4.75
CA SER A 108 5.80 16.82 5.75
C SER A 108 6.46 17.78 6.75
N LYS A 109 6.09 19.06 6.71
CA LYS A 109 6.38 19.99 7.80
C LYS A 109 5.83 19.38 9.11
N PRO A 110 6.56 19.44 10.24
CA PRO A 110 6.01 18.98 11.50
C PRO A 110 4.80 19.84 11.86
N CYS A 111 3.65 19.19 12.09
CA CYS A 111 2.48 19.85 12.64
C CYS A 111 2.79 20.17 14.12
N ASP A 112 3.02 21.44 14.44
CA ASP A 112 3.21 21.95 15.80
C ASP A 112 1.84 21.93 16.52
N ASN A 113 1.58 20.85 17.28
CA ASN A 113 0.44 20.81 18.21
C ASN A 113 0.86 21.40 19.55
N ARG A 114 0.81 22.74 19.65
CA ARG A 114 0.82 23.44 20.93
C ARG A 114 -0.57 24.00 21.26
N LYS A 115 -1.07 23.52 22.41
CA LYS A 115 -2.19 24.03 23.25
C LYS A 115 -3.58 23.71 22.68
N THR A 116 -4.49 23.09 23.42
CA THR A 116 -4.85 23.32 24.82
C THR A 116 -5.33 22.06 25.53
N GLU A 117 -4.64 21.72 26.61
CA GLU A 117 -5.15 20.94 27.73
C GLU A 117 -6.24 21.75 28.44
N LYS A 118 -7.45 21.20 28.57
CA LYS A 118 -8.43 21.58 29.58
C LYS A 118 -9.27 20.37 29.96
N VAL A 119 -9.55 20.33 31.26
CA VAL A 119 -10.54 19.52 32.00
C VAL A 119 -9.99 18.17 32.47
N LEU A 120 -10.05 17.79 33.74
CA LEU A 120 -10.19 18.41 35.08
C LEU A 120 -10.24 17.21 36.03
N PHE A 121 -9.47 17.28 37.13
CA PHE A 121 -9.23 16.28 38.19
C PHE A 121 -8.23 15.17 37.86
#